data_AF-A0AAW4PZX2-F1
#
_entry.id   AF-A0AAW4PZX2-F1
#
_cell.length_a   1.000
_cell.length_b   1.000
_cell.length_c   1.000
_cell.angle_alpha   90.00
_cell.angle_beta   90.00
_cell.angle_gamma   90.00
#
_symmetry.space_group_name_H-M   'P 1'
#
loop_
_entity.id
_entity.type
_entity.pdbx_description
1 polymer ?
#
loop_
_entity_poly.entity_id
_entity_poly.type
_entity_poly.pdbx_seq_one_letter_code
_entity_poly.pdbx_strand_id
1 'polypeptide(L)' 'MSDTVQACPACDSTSKLHKLIHEDRVDSADVDEDYKCYSCGHAFDEPVTREARNTNTLRGLARELDRADPDQVGDAA' A
#
# COMPACT_ATOMS: atom_id res chain seq x y z
N MET A 1 -3.48 -2.26 17.34
CA MET A 1 -4.05 -2.96 16.18
C MET A 1 -2.99 -2.87 15.08
N SER A 2 -2.26 -3.95 14.84
CA SER A 2 -1.24 -3.99 13.78
C SER A 2 -1.95 -4.16 12.44
N ASP A 3 -1.98 -3.10 11.65
CA ASP A 3 -2.46 -3.17 10.27
C ASP A 3 -1.39 -3.88 9.44
N THR A 4 -1.74 -4.95 8.73
CA THR A 4 -0.82 -5.71 7.86
C THR A 4 -1.21 -5.49 6.41
N VAL A 5 -0.22 -5.26 5.55
CA VAL A 5 -0.41 -4.98 4.13
C VAL A 5 0.27 -6.02 3.27
N GLN A 6 -0.33 -6.31 2.12
CA GLN A 6 0.29 -7.10 1.06
C GLN A 6 1.28 -6.24 0.28
N ALA A 7 2.48 -6.76 0.09
CA ALA A 7 3.56 -6.10 -0.64
C ALA A 7 4.18 -7.04 -1.68
N CYS A 8 4.87 -6.45 -2.66
CA CYS A 8 5.62 -7.23 -3.64
C CYS A 8 6.87 -7.87 -2.99
N PRO A 9 7.12 -9.18 -3.17
CA PRO A 9 8.30 -9.86 -2.61
C PRO A 9 9.62 -9.32 -3.14
N ALA A 10 9.65 -8.76 -4.36
CA ALA A 10 10.88 -8.32 -5.01
C ALA A 10 11.31 -6.89 -4.63
N CYS A 11 10.36 -6.01 -4.34
CA CYS A 11 10.65 -4.57 -4.14
C CYS A 11 10.00 -3.95 -2.90
N ASP A 12 9.30 -4.74 -2.09
CA ASP A 12 8.60 -4.32 -0.87
C ASP A 12 7.52 -3.22 -1.08
N SER A 13 7.19 -2.94 -2.34
CA SER A 13 6.20 -1.93 -2.70
C SER A 13 4.78 -2.46 -2.47
N THR A 14 3.96 -1.66 -1.79
CA THR A 14 2.53 -1.91 -1.57
C THR A 14 1.66 -1.33 -2.68
N SER A 15 2.27 -0.62 -3.63
CA SER A 15 1.55 0.11 -4.67
C SER A 15 1.07 -0.84 -5.77
N LYS A 16 -0.26 -1.00 -5.80
CA LYS A 16 -1.06 -1.65 -6.85
C LYS A 16 -0.57 -3.04 -7.24
N LEU A 17 -0.84 -4.00 -6.35
CA LEU A 17 -0.86 -5.42 -6.71
C LEU A 17 -2.15 -5.67 -7.48
N HIS A 18 -2.04 -6.11 -8.73
CA HIS A 18 -3.21 -6.54 -9.51
C HIS A 18 -3.24 -8.06 -9.55
N LYS A 19 -4.40 -8.63 -9.22
CA LYS A 19 -4.70 -10.02 -9.52
C LYS A 19 -4.95 -10.15 -11.02
N LEU A 20 -4.28 -11.08 -11.66
CA LEU A 20 -4.50 -11.45 -13.05
C LEU A 20 -5.76 -12.31 -13.07
N ILE A 21 -6.92 -11.70 -13.35
CA ILE A 21 -8.17 -12.44 -13.47
C ILE A 21 -8.19 -13.10 -14.86
N HIS A 22 -7.99 -14.41 -14.89
CA HIS A 22 -8.12 -15.23 -16.10
C HIS A 22 -9.59 -15.62 -16.31
N GLU A 23 -10.42 -14.66 -16.70
CA GLU A 23 -11.87 -14.84 -16.81
C GLU A 23 -12.34 -15.69 -18.03
N ASP A 24 -11.46 -16.08 -18.96
CA ASP A 24 -11.89 -16.72 -20.22
C ASP A 24 -10.95 -17.80 -20.79
N ARG A 25 -10.09 -18.42 -19.98
CA ARG A 25 -9.19 -19.49 -20.48
C ARG A 25 -9.64 -20.86 -20.01
N VAL A 26 -10.51 -21.47 -20.82
CA VAL A 26 -10.93 -22.89 -20.70
C VAL A 26 -9.76 -23.85 -21.01
N ASP A 27 -8.62 -23.35 -21.50
CA ASP A 27 -7.51 -24.18 -22.01
C ASP A 27 -6.12 -23.53 -21.79
N SER A 28 -5.89 -22.88 -20.65
CA SER A 28 -4.51 -22.47 -20.29
C SER A 28 -4.09 -23.13 -19.01
N ALA A 29 -3.52 -24.31 -19.20
CA ALA A 29 -2.53 -24.84 -18.30
C ALA A 29 -1.43 -23.78 -18.06
N ASP A 30 -0.97 -23.69 -16.82
CA ASP A 30 0.34 -23.14 -16.45
C ASP A 30 0.55 -21.63 -16.67
N VAL A 31 -0.35 -20.78 -16.15
CA VAL A 31 0.07 -19.43 -15.73
C VAL A 31 0.17 -19.47 -14.21
N ASP A 32 1.35 -19.82 -13.71
CA ASP A 32 1.60 -19.93 -12.25
C ASP A 32 1.40 -18.57 -11.54
N GLU A 33 1.69 -17.46 -12.24
CA GLU A 33 1.76 -16.13 -11.63
C GLU A 33 0.40 -15.42 -11.57
N ASP A 34 -0.25 -15.43 -10.40
CA ASP A 34 -1.54 -14.79 -10.14
C ASP A 34 -1.48 -13.26 -9.95
N TYR A 35 -0.32 -12.69 -9.62
CA TYR A 35 -0.16 -11.29 -9.25
C TYR A 35 0.96 -10.58 -10.01
N LYS A 36 0.79 -9.29 -10.26
CA LYS A 36 1.83 -8.43 -10.84
C LYS A 36 1.99 -7.12 -10.07
N CYS A 37 3.24 -6.74 -9.79
CA CYS A 37 3.58 -5.45 -9.21
C CYS A 37 3.77 -4.38 -10.30
N TYR A 38 3.05 -3.27 -10.21
CA TYR A 38 3.23 -2.14 -11.12
C TYR A 38 4.45 -1.27 -10.81
N SER A 39 5.03 -1.39 -9.62
CA SER A 39 6.19 -0.57 -9.23
C SER A 39 7.48 -1.10 -9.84
N CYS A 40 7.68 -2.43 -9.84
CA CYS A 40 8.87 -3.07 -10.39
C CYS A 40 8.60 -3.95 -11.61
N GLY A 41 7.33 -4.19 -11.96
CA GLY A 41 6.94 -5.07 -13.08
C GLY A 41 7.02 -6.56 -12.77
N HIS A 42 7.46 -6.97 -11.58
CA HIS A 42 7.62 -8.38 -11.19
C HIS A 42 6.26 -9.06 -11.08
N ALA A 43 6.12 -10.20 -11.76
CA ALA A 43 4.98 -11.10 -11.62
C ALA A 43 5.34 -12.22 -10.63
N PHE A 44 4.37 -12.67 -9.83
CA PHE A 44 4.57 -13.64 -8.76
C PHE A 44 3.23 -14.25 -8.34
N ASP A 45 3.28 -15.39 -7.67
CA ASP A 45 2.09 -16.19 -7.36
C ASP A 45 1.39 -15.71 -6.08
N GLU A 46 2.16 -15.30 -5.07
CA GLU A 46 1.59 -14.82 -3.80
C GLU A 46 2.31 -13.58 -3.26
N PRO A 47 1.58 -12.52 -2.87
CA PRO A 47 2.18 -11.35 -2.25
C PRO A 47 2.60 -11.63 -0.80
N VAL A 48 3.68 -10.96 -0.37
CA VAL A 48 4.15 -11.09 1.01
C VAL A 48 3.34 -10.19 1.94
N THR A 49 2.94 -10.73 3.09
CA THR A 49 2.25 -9.95 4.13
C THR A 49 3.28 -9.38 5.10
N ARG A 50 3.25 -8.06 5.30
CA ARG A 50 4.09 -7.38 6.30
C ARG A 50 3.31 -6.36 7.10
N GLU A 51 3.87 -5.92 8.21
CA GLU A 51 3.29 -4.80 8.96
C GLU A 51 3.24 -3.55 8.08
N ALA A 52 2.10 -2.86 8.13
CA ALA A 52 1.91 -1.58 7.50
C ALA A 52 2.94 -0.62 8.10
N ARG A 53 3.87 -0.18 7.25
CA ARG A 53 4.73 0.95 7.60
C ARG A 53 3.81 2.16 7.64
N ASN A 54 3.39 2.54 8.84
CA ASN A 54 2.62 3.74 9.05
C ASN A 54 3.54 4.94 8.84
N THR A 55 3.81 5.29 7.59
CA THR A 55 4.43 6.56 7.25
C THR A 55 3.34 7.62 7.35
N ASN A 56 2.84 7.84 8.57
CA ASN A 56 1.82 8.82 8.90
C ASN A 56 2.45 10.21 8.80
N THR A 57 2.88 10.56 7.58
CA THR A 57 3.41 11.87 7.26
C THR A 57 2.18 12.71 7.00
N LEU A 58 1.69 13.39 8.04
CA LEU A 58 0.58 14.33 7.89
C LEU A 58 0.91 15.29 6.74
N ARG A 59 -0.06 15.55 5.87
CA ARG A 59 0.07 16.44 4.72
C ARG A 59 -0.99 17.55 4.78
N GLY A 60 -0.68 18.69 4.16
CA GLY A 60 -1.58 19.84 4.12
C GLY A 60 -1.94 20.36 5.51
N LEU A 61 -3.18 20.83 5.66
CA LEU A 61 -3.68 21.46 6.89
C LEU A 61 -3.50 20.58 8.14
N ALA A 62 -3.60 19.25 8.01
CA ALA A 62 -3.38 18.33 9.13
C ALA A 62 -1.94 18.39 9.67
N ARG A 63 -0.94 18.62 8.80
CA ARG A 63 0.45 18.82 9.20
C ARG A 63 0.66 20.17 9.87
N GLU A 64 -0.04 21.19 9.39
CA GLU A 64 0.06 22.54 9.93
C GLU A 64 -0.53 22.61 11.34
N LEU A 65 -1.67 21.93 11.58
CA LEU A 65 -2.28 21.79 12.89
C LEU A 65 -1.42 20.99 13.88
N ASP A 66 -0.81 19.88 13.44
CA ASP A 66 0.10 19.08 14.27
C ASP A 66 1.36 19.86 14.69
N ARG A 67 1.79 20.82 13.87
CA ARG A 67 2.89 21.74 14.16
C ARG A 67 2.50 22.97 14.95
N ALA A 68 1.21 23.29 15.02
CA ALA A 68 0.73 24.46 15.74
C ALA A 68 0.79 24.18 17.24
N ASP A 69 1.26 25.16 18.00
CA ASP A 69 1.32 25.06 19.45
C ASP A 69 -0.11 25.14 20.03
N PRO A 70 -0.55 24.15 20.84
CA PRO A 70 -1.92 24.10 21.34
C PRO A 70 -2.26 25.25 22.30
N ASP A 71 -1.25 25.93 22.85
CA ASP A 71 -1.46 27.10 23.71
C ASP A 71 -1.70 28.39 22.92
N GLN A 72 -1.49 28.41 21.58
CA GLN A 72 -1.78 29.59 20.74
C GLN A 72 -3.19 29.63 20.15
N VAL A 73 -3.97 28.55 20.24
CA VAL A 73 -5.34 28.50 19.68
C VAL A 73 -6.43 28.95 20.67
N GLY A 74 -6.03 29.46 21.86
CA GLY A 74 -6.94 29.89 22.93
C GLY A 74 -7.10 31.40 23.14
N ASP A 75 -6.19 32.24 22.65
CA ASP A 75 -6.13 33.69 22.99
C ASP A 75 -6.77 34.61 21.93
N ALA A 76 -7.86 34.16 21.30
CA ALA A 76 -8.70 35.02 20.47
C ALA A 76 -10.13 35.06 21.03
N ALA A 77 -10.31 35.80 22.13
CA ALA A 77 -11.60 36.19 22.68
C ALA A 77 -11.66 37.72 22.84
#